data_AF-A0A1I7GQ45-F1
#
_entry.id   AF-A0A1I7GQ45-F1
#
_cell.length_a   1.000
_cell.length_b   1.000
_cell.length_c   1.000
_cell.angle_alpha   90.00
_cell.angle_beta   90.00
_cell.angle_gamma   90.00
#
_symmetry.space_group_name_H-M   'P 1'
#
loop_
_entity.id
_entity.type
_entity.pdbx_description
1 polymer ?
#
loop_
_entity_poly.entity_id
_entity_poly.type
_entity_poly.pdbx_seq_one_letter_code
_entity_poly.pdbx_strand_id
1 'polypeptide(L)'
;MRFKRPSLAEIAERNRARARDEDLLASGWTPTPADLADAPFIDRYEETTYPGSDKPSLKGFVTGHPRLGTTYAWTSPLIARGDGWVRTEGRFYRLGSPAPAPEPEPPAPEPKPYTPPTDEEIDALLDGLPDYGLDPR
;
A
#
# COMPACT_ATOMS: atom_id res chain seq x y z
N MET A 1 10.75 -8.15 -12.29
CA MET A 1 11.74 -8.12 -11.18
C MET A 1 11.58 -9.39 -10.35
N ARG A 2 12.60 -10.27 -10.29
CA ARG A 2 12.51 -11.53 -9.52
C ARG A 2 12.85 -11.25 -8.06
N PHE A 3 11.87 -11.28 -7.17
CA PHE A 3 12.14 -11.20 -5.74
C PHE A 3 12.75 -12.52 -5.27
N LYS A 4 14.02 -12.51 -4.82
CA LYS A 4 14.63 -13.66 -4.15
C LYS A 4 13.81 -13.98 -2.90
N ARG A 5 13.29 -15.21 -2.80
CA ARG A 5 12.68 -15.70 -1.56
C ARG A 5 13.79 -15.80 -0.50
N PRO A 6 13.61 -15.21 0.69
CA PRO A 6 14.58 -15.35 1.75
C PRO A 6 14.64 -16.81 2.23
N SER A 7 15.82 -17.26 2.62
CA SER A 7 16.04 -18.52 3.32
C SER A 7 15.37 -18.52 4.69
N LEU A 8 15.15 -19.71 5.27
CA LEU A 8 14.62 -19.82 6.62
C LEU A 8 15.49 -19.12 7.67
N ALA A 9 16.82 -19.14 7.49
CA ALA A 9 17.75 -18.43 8.36
C ALA A 9 17.57 -16.89 8.26
N GLU A 10 17.44 -16.34 7.05
CA GLU A 10 17.17 -14.91 6.86
C GLU A 10 15.80 -14.50 7.42
N ILE A 11 14.80 -15.37 7.33
CA ILE A 11 13.47 -15.13 7.94
C ILE A 11 13.58 -15.13 9.46
N ALA A 12 14.25 -16.13 10.04
CA ALA A 12 14.45 -16.22 11.49
C ALA A 12 15.20 -15.01 12.04
N GLU A 13 16.22 -14.53 11.32
CA GLU A 13 16.95 -13.33 11.70
C GLU A 13 16.05 -12.08 11.71
N ARG A 14 15.25 -11.89 10.66
CA ARG A 14 14.30 -10.77 10.60
C ARG A 14 13.28 -10.82 11.73
N ASN A 15 12.79 -12.02 12.07
CA ASN A 15 11.85 -12.19 13.16
C ASN A 15 12.49 -11.86 14.52
N ARG A 16 13.75 -12.26 14.75
CA ARG A 16 14.48 -11.92 15.97
C ARG A 16 14.75 -10.41 16.09
N ALA A 17 15.18 -9.77 15.01
CA ALA A 17 15.40 -8.32 14.99
C ALA A 17 14.09 -7.56 15.26
N ARG A 18 12.98 -8.01 14.66
CA ARG A 18 11.65 -7.47 14.92
C ARG A 18 11.25 -7.63 16.40
N ALA A 19 11.36 -8.83 16.96
CA ALA A 19 10.99 -9.08 18.36
C ALA A 19 11.81 -8.23 19.33
N ARG A 20 13.12 -8.09 19.07
CA ARG A 20 13.98 -7.20 19.86
C ARG A 20 13.50 -5.75 19.86
N ASP A 21 13.13 -5.23 18.69
CA ASP A 21 12.62 -3.87 18.57
C ASP A 21 11.26 -3.72 19.28
N GLU A 22 10.39 -4.73 19.18
CA GLU A 22 9.12 -4.77 19.92
C GLU A 22 9.34 -4.70 21.43
N ASP A 23 10.29 -5.47 21.97
CA ASP A 23 10.65 -5.46 23.40
C ASP A 23 11.20 -4.09 23.84
N LEU A 24 12.10 -3.49 23.05
CA LEU A 24 12.65 -2.16 23.33
C LEU A 24 11.55 -1.10 23.37
N LEU A 25 10.71 -1.07 22.35
CA LEU A 25 9.59 -0.12 22.25
C LEU A 25 8.59 -0.32 23.41
N ALA A 26 8.29 -1.56 23.77
CA ALA A 26 7.42 -1.88 24.91
C ALA A 26 8.00 -1.40 26.25
N SER A 27 9.33 -1.36 26.39
CA SER A 27 10.00 -0.81 27.57
C SER A 27 9.99 0.74 27.65
N GLY A 28 9.46 1.42 26.63
CA GLY A 28 9.44 2.88 26.54
C GLY A 28 10.67 3.50 25.87
N TRP A 29 11.60 2.68 25.36
CA TRP A 29 12.69 3.19 24.53
C TRP A 29 12.13 3.73 23.22
N THR A 30 12.70 4.84 22.74
CA THR A 30 12.37 5.43 21.44
C THR A 30 13.64 5.60 20.61
N PRO A 31 13.57 5.40 19.29
CA PRO A 31 14.73 5.55 18.42
C PRO A 31 15.19 7.01 18.38
N THR A 32 16.50 7.20 18.50
CA THR A 32 17.12 8.51 18.39
C THR A 32 17.30 8.90 16.91
N PRO A 33 17.55 10.18 16.60
CA PRO A 33 17.90 10.58 15.24
C PRO A 33 19.11 9.83 14.66
N ALA A 34 20.06 9.41 15.51
CA ALA A 34 21.21 8.62 15.08
C ALA A 34 20.80 7.19 14.68
N ASP A 35 19.89 6.57 15.43
CA ASP A 35 19.36 5.23 15.11
C ASP A 35 18.57 5.22 13.79
N LEU A 36 18.01 6.37 13.41
CA LEU A 36 17.21 6.56 12.21
C LEU A 36 17.99 7.11 11.01
N ALA A 37 19.30 7.37 11.14
CA ALA A 37 20.09 8.03 10.10
C ALA A 37 20.04 7.28 8.75
N ASP A 38 20.16 5.96 8.80
CA ASP A 38 20.11 5.07 7.63
C ASP A 38 18.69 4.58 7.30
N ALA A 39 17.68 5.00 8.07
CA ALA A 39 16.31 4.60 7.82
C ALA A 39 15.78 5.27 6.54
N PRO A 40 15.07 4.52 5.68
CA PRO A 40 14.39 5.09 4.53
C PRO A 40 13.42 6.18 4.96
N PHE A 41 13.29 7.20 4.12
CA PHE A 41 12.38 8.32 4.35
C PHE A 41 11.13 8.12 3.51
N ILE A 42 9.96 8.28 4.11
CA ILE A 42 8.67 8.23 3.40
C ILE A 42 7.95 9.56 3.56
N ASP A 43 7.58 10.14 2.42
CA ASP A 43 6.93 11.45 2.32
C ASP A 43 5.65 11.35 1.49
N ARG A 44 4.78 12.36 1.61
CA ARG A 44 3.45 12.39 0.99
C ARG A 44 2.71 11.08 1.24
N TYR A 45 2.73 10.65 2.50
CA TYR A 45 2.22 9.33 2.89
C TYR A 45 0.74 9.39 3.26
N GLU A 46 0.04 8.29 2.98
CA GLU A 46 -1.34 8.06 3.38
C GLU A 46 -1.39 6.83 4.28
N GLU A 47 -2.21 6.89 5.32
CA GLU A 47 -2.53 5.73 6.16
C GLU A 47 -3.50 4.81 5.41
N THR A 48 -3.18 3.53 5.36
CA THR A 48 -3.96 2.53 4.61
C THR A 48 -3.81 1.16 5.25
N THR A 49 -4.49 0.14 4.73
CA THR A 49 -4.31 -1.26 5.13
C THR A 49 -3.35 -1.97 4.19
N TYR A 50 -2.56 -2.90 4.73
CA TYR A 50 -1.61 -3.65 3.93
C TYR A 50 -2.35 -4.59 2.98
N PRO A 51 -2.04 -4.60 1.66
CA PRO A 51 -2.81 -5.38 0.68
C PRO A 51 -3.02 -6.84 1.09
N GLY A 52 -4.29 -7.26 1.16
CA GLY A 52 -4.69 -8.61 1.57
C GLY A 52 -4.74 -8.84 3.09
N SER A 53 -4.71 -7.78 3.90
CA SER A 53 -4.90 -7.84 5.35
C SER A 53 -5.50 -6.54 5.90
N ASP A 54 -6.05 -6.57 7.12
CA ASP A 54 -6.56 -5.37 7.79
C ASP A 54 -5.49 -4.66 8.64
N LYS A 55 -4.22 -5.07 8.51
CA LYS A 55 -3.14 -4.47 9.30
C LYS A 55 -2.82 -3.07 8.79
N PRO A 56 -2.58 -2.09 9.68
CA PRO A 56 -2.21 -0.74 9.27
C PRO A 56 -0.89 -0.72 8.51
N SER A 57 -0.79 0.12 7.50
CA SER A 57 0.41 0.34 6.67
C SER A 57 0.41 1.78 6.14
N LEU A 58 1.53 2.22 5.58
CA LEU A 58 1.61 3.48 4.86
C LEU A 58 1.82 3.21 3.37
N LYS A 59 1.23 4.04 2.52
CA LYS A 59 1.63 4.16 1.11
C LYS A 59 2.11 5.57 0.86
N GLY A 60 3.20 5.74 0.11
CA GLY A 60 3.78 7.06 -0.11
C GLY A 60 5.06 7.01 -0.94
N PHE A 61 5.70 8.17 -1.07
CA PHE A 61 6.95 8.30 -1.79
C PHE A 61 8.15 7.99 -0.88
N VAL A 62 8.84 6.90 -1.16
CA VAL A 62 9.97 6.40 -0.36
C VAL A 62 11.29 6.76 -1.03
N THR A 63 12.24 7.29 -0.26
CA THR A 63 13.63 7.52 -0.67
C THR A 63 14.60 6.73 0.21
N GLY A 64 15.74 6.34 -0.36
CA GLY A 64 16.78 5.59 0.37
C GLY A 64 16.39 4.15 0.71
N HIS A 65 15.41 3.54 0.03
CA HIS A 65 15.03 2.16 0.31
C HIS A 65 16.10 1.19 -0.21
N PRO A 66 16.69 0.32 0.62
CA PRO A 66 17.87 -0.48 0.27
C PRO A 66 17.64 -1.47 -0.88
N ARG A 67 16.37 -1.81 -1.17
CA ARG A 67 16.01 -2.77 -2.24
C ARG A 67 15.24 -2.15 -3.41
N LEU A 68 14.61 -1.00 -3.19
CA LEU A 68 13.69 -0.39 -4.16
C LEU A 68 14.21 0.97 -4.64
N GLY A 69 15.27 1.50 -4.02
CA GLY A 69 15.78 2.82 -4.30
C GLY A 69 14.75 3.89 -3.91
N THR A 70 14.49 4.79 -4.83
CA THR A 70 13.50 5.86 -4.70
C THR A 70 12.27 5.49 -5.53
N THR A 71 11.12 5.31 -4.87
CA THR A 71 9.88 4.89 -5.54
C THR A 71 8.65 5.22 -4.71
N TYR A 72 7.49 5.26 -5.34
CA TYR A 72 6.22 5.14 -4.62
C TYR A 72 6.00 3.68 -4.21
N ALA A 73 5.64 3.42 -2.95
CA ALA A 73 5.50 2.07 -2.42
C ALA A 73 4.58 1.99 -1.19
N TRP A 74 4.06 0.78 -0.94
CA TRP A 74 3.47 0.39 0.33
C TRP A 74 4.57 -0.08 1.29
N THR A 75 4.47 0.33 2.54
CA THR A 75 5.25 -0.28 3.62
C THR A 75 4.66 -1.64 3.98
N SER A 76 5.45 -2.50 4.61
CA SER A 76 4.91 -3.62 5.38
C SER A 76 4.03 -3.12 6.54
N PRO A 77 3.26 -3.99 7.22
CA PRO A 77 2.44 -3.60 8.34
C PRO A 77 3.20 -2.82 9.42
N LEU A 78 2.53 -1.85 10.04
CA LEU A 78 3.05 -1.05 11.14
C LEU A 78 3.02 -1.86 12.44
N ILE A 79 4.07 -1.69 13.24
CA ILE A 79 4.21 -2.25 14.59
C ILE A 79 4.12 -1.11 15.60
N ALA A 80 4.78 0.02 15.33
CA ALA A 80 4.78 1.17 16.21
C ALA A 80 4.94 2.48 15.43
N ARG A 81 4.55 3.57 16.08
CA ARG A 81 4.67 4.93 15.56
C ARG A 81 5.15 5.84 16.68
N GLY A 82 6.04 6.76 16.34
CA GLY A 82 6.42 7.88 17.20
C GLY A 82 6.44 9.18 16.42
N ASP A 83 7.02 10.20 17.03
CA ASP A 83 7.15 11.51 16.39
C ASP A 83 8.19 11.45 15.27
N GLY A 84 7.74 11.69 14.03
CA GLY A 84 8.61 11.68 12.85
C GLY A 84 9.13 10.31 12.42
N TRP A 85 8.65 9.19 12.98
CA TRP A 85 9.09 7.84 12.57
C TRP A 85 8.02 6.77 12.73
N VAL A 86 8.17 5.67 11.99
CA VAL A 86 7.38 4.44 12.17
C VAL A 86 8.27 3.20 12.16
N ARG A 87 7.92 2.20 12.96
CA ARG A 87 8.47 0.84 12.85
C ARG A 87 7.47 -0.02 12.11
N THR A 88 7.88 -0.56 10.97
CA THR A 88 7.11 -1.55 10.19
C THR A 88 7.51 -2.96 10.61
N GLU A 89 7.00 -4.04 10.01
CA GLU A 89 7.56 -5.39 10.23
C GLU A 89 9.01 -5.51 9.72
N GLY A 90 9.36 -4.79 8.65
CA GLY A 90 10.67 -4.92 8.00
C GLY A 90 11.78 -4.01 8.52
N ARG A 91 11.47 -2.77 8.92
CA ARG A 91 12.43 -1.75 9.41
C ARG A 91 11.75 -0.49 9.94
N PHE A 92 12.57 0.42 10.48
CA PHE A 92 12.19 1.80 10.75
C PHE A 92 12.13 2.64 9.47
N TYR A 93 11.23 3.62 9.44
CA TYR A 93 11.16 4.69 8.46
C TYR A 93 11.14 6.03 9.18
N ARG A 94 11.76 7.03 8.57
CA ARG A 94 11.56 8.44 8.91
C ARG A 94 10.35 8.96 8.14
N LEU A 95 9.49 9.73 8.82
CA LEU A 95 8.29 10.32 8.24
C LEU A 95 8.55 11.74 7.76
N GLY A 96 8.09 12.04 6.56
CA GLY A 96 7.92 13.39 6.03
C GLY A 96 6.54 13.94 6.34
N SER A 97 5.95 14.63 5.37
CA SER A 97 4.58 15.14 5.47
C SER A 97 3.56 14.08 5.05
N PRO A 98 2.40 14.01 5.70
CA PRO A 98 1.28 13.25 5.16
C PRO A 98 0.86 13.84 3.81
N ALA A 99 0.30 13.00 2.94
CA ALA A 99 -0.36 13.49 1.73
C ALA A 99 -1.48 14.46 2.12
N PRO A 100 -1.75 15.49 1.30
CA PRO A 100 -2.92 16.33 1.52
C PRO A 100 -4.16 15.44 1.58
N ALA A 101 -5.09 15.77 2.48
CA ALA A 101 -6.38 15.10 2.48
C ALA A 101 -6.96 15.17 1.06
N PRO A 102 -7.56 14.09 0.55
CA PRO A 102 -8.26 14.19 -0.72
C PRO A 102 -9.25 15.34 -0.60
N GLU A 103 -9.23 16.25 -1.58
CA GLU A 103 -10.31 17.22 -1.70
C GLU A 103 -11.61 16.42 -1.68
N PRO A 104 -12.64 16.86 -0.93
CA PRO A 104 -13.91 16.15 -0.92
C PRO A 104 -14.34 16.00 -2.38
N GLU A 105 -14.41 14.76 -2.86
CA GLU A 105 -14.91 14.52 -4.21
C GLU A 105 -16.27 15.22 -4.27
N PRO A 106 -16.52 16.07 -5.29
CA PRO A 106 -17.85 16.61 -5.47
C PRO A 106 -18.82 15.42 -5.43
N PRO A 107 -19.98 15.56 -4.76
CA PRO A 107 -20.92 14.46 -4.65
C PRO A 107 -21.08 13.85 -6.03
N ALA A 108 -20.94 12.52 -6.12
CA ALA A 108 -21.11 11.83 -7.38
C ALA A 108 -22.36 12.42 -8.06
N PRO A 109 -22.28 12.84 -9.34
CA PRO A 109 -23.47 13.34 -10.00
C PRO A 109 -24.57 12.31 -9.79
N GLU A 110 -25.78 12.76 -9.44
CA GLU A 110 -26.91 11.85 -9.24
C GLU A 110 -26.90 10.84 -10.38
N PRO A 111 -26.98 9.52 -10.07
CA PRO A 111 -26.98 8.53 -11.12
C PRO A 111 -28.08 8.94 -12.10
N LYS A 112 -27.70 9.20 -13.36
CA LYS A 112 -28.70 9.48 -14.38
C LYS A 112 -29.71 8.35 -14.30
N PRO A 113 -31.04 8.65 -14.27
CA PRO A 113 -32.05 7.61 -14.27
C PRO A 113 -31.68 6.62 -15.37
N TYR A 114 -31.52 5.35 -15.01
CA TYR A 114 -31.27 4.32 -15.99
C TYR A 114 -32.44 4.36 -16.96
N THR A 115 -32.16 4.84 -18.17
CA THR A 115 -33.09 4.76 -19.28
C THR A 115 -32.67 3.49 -20.00
N PRO A 116 -33.47 2.41 -19.95
CA PRO A 116 -33.17 1.23 -20.75
C PRO A 116 -33.07 1.66 -22.22
N PRO A 117 -32.12 1.10 -22.99
CA PRO A 117 -32.12 1.31 -24.42
C PRO A 117 -33.46 0.87 -24.99
N THR A 118 -33.95 1.61 -25.97
CA THR A 118 -35.13 1.23 -26.74
C THR A 118 -34.87 -0.04 -27.54
N ASP A 119 -35.94 -0.73 -27.96
CA ASP A 119 -35.81 -1.94 -28.80
C ASP A 119 -34.99 -1.65 -30.08
N GLU A 120 -35.15 -0.45 -30.67
CA GLU A 120 -34.39 -0.03 -31.86
C GLU A 120 -32.89 0.17 -31.56
N GLU A 121 -32.55 0.70 -30.39
CA GLU A 121 -31.15 0.84 -29.94
C GLU A 121 -30.54 -0.52 -29.56
N ILE A 122 -31.34 -1.44 -29.04
CA ILE A 122 -30.93 -2.82 -28.76
C ILE A 122 -30.67 -3.54 -30.08
N ASP A 123 -31.58 -3.46 -31.04
CA ASP A 123 -31.44 -4.10 -32.36
C ASP A 123 -30.21 -3.57 -33.11
N ALA A 124 -29.99 -2.26 -33.12
CA ALA A 124 -28.81 -1.65 -33.72
C ALA A 124 -27.50 -2.09 -33.04
N LEU A 125 -27.53 -2.31 -31.71
CA LEU A 125 -26.38 -2.82 -30.98
C LEU A 125 -26.10 -4.30 -31.29
N LEU A 126 -27.16 -5.11 -31.43
CA LEU A 126 -27.06 -6.53 -31.77
C LEU A 126 -26.60 -6.77 -33.21
N ASP A 127 -27.01 -5.92 -34.16
CA ASP A 127 -26.64 -6.01 -35.58
C ASP A 127 -25.13 -5.85 -35.82
N GLY A 128 -24.43 -5.14 -34.92
CA GLY A 128 -22.98 -4.95 -34.98
C GLY A 128 -22.14 -5.97 -34.20
N LEU A 129 -22.78 -6.89 -33.46
CA LEU A 129 -22.03 -7.88 -32.68
C LEU A 129 -21.54 -9.01 -33.58
N PRO A 130 -20.27 -9.43 -33.46
CA PRO A 130 -19.83 -10.64 -34.13
C PRO A 130 -20.68 -11.80 -33.63
N ASP A 131 -21.22 -12.58 -34.58
CA ASP A 131 -21.93 -13.82 -34.28
C ASP A 131 -20.93 -14.80 -33.66
N TYR A 132 -20.86 -14.76 -32.33
CA TYR A 132 -20.22 -15.79 -31.52
C TYR A 132 -21.12 -17.02 -31.53
N GLY A 133 -21.32 -17.59 -32.72
CA GLY A 133 -22.10 -18.79 -32.93
C GLY A 133 -21.70 -19.81 -31.87
N LEU A 134 -22.70 -20.37 -31.19
CA LEU A 134 -22.50 -21.49 -30.30
C LEU A 134 -22.00 -22.65 -31.16
N ASP A 135 -20.67 -22.78 -31.27
CA ASP A 135 -20.01 -23.85 -32.02
C ASP A 135 -20.48 -25.20 -31.45
N PRO A 136 -21.33 -25.95 -32.17
CA PRO A 136 -21.81 -27.24 -31.70
C PRO A 136 -20.69 -28.26 -31.91
N ARG A 137 -19.91 -28.50 -30.85
CA ARG A 137 -19.00 -29.65 -30.77
C ARG A 137 -19.74 -30.98 -30.75
#